data_AF-A0A6A3LLJ3-F1
#
_entry.id   AF-A0A6A3LLJ3-F1
#
_cell.length_a   1.000
_cell.length_b   1.000
_cell.length_c   1.000
_cell.angle_alpha   90.00
_cell.angle_beta   90.00
_cell.angle_gamma   90.00
#
_symmetry.space_group_name_H-M   'P 1'
#
loop_
_entity.id
_entity.type
_entity.pdbx_description
1 polymer ?
#
loop_
_entity_poly.entity_id
_entity_poly.type
_entity_poly.pdbx_seq_one_letter_code
_entity_poly.pdbx_strand_id
1 'polypeptide(L)'
;MGETGFTNITDPPKPRSSLSKTAMSSIDNLLRPAEGTKEMQVFRLMHRLAVFTVAVLCVMISLESFSTAVVILRGQVSRDLPIEVYSANLITDYAGTATIKESPLILQVLEGSTSPQNNSVYLETPSAHSHTGCSNVANYNHGMYDNDYLRFIFSSLQARASYNISYLTELELIAPVVDCTFELLVLGDQTVLSVYYLVRNKGDPDQVMLLSTSVSVQDYEVAQQFQRGAGTVLMIAAINDTQATTLEHHIVVALNYPYVAEPDFEYAELEGIDGDNYWLLRTLPNQRNLDPAKQVRMARRFGRYKGDPTAQSNIETVHWDLPSDPTSELREWRWYGRAVLHDSWAWTHAIHGFFALNDIFNLSVLTFVIYRRLRVGHLWVGDAFATVSNMLLYRGVIVLICSHLNGYWTITKMCISIGDSITELANLFPDLKKHIVDFAVADATLGLLDVGPGLANLSPFELMTAYPIESDRKPVVFSACTGWGKRNNFCSAPFKRVQERV
;
A
#
# COMPACT_ATOMS: atom_id res chain seq x y z
N MET A 1 61.29 -84.70 36.22
CA MET A 1 62.54 -85.35 35.80
C MET A 1 62.81 -84.92 34.36
N GLY A 2 63.78 -84.10 34.00
CA GLY A 2 64.82 -83.40 34.76
C GLY A 2 65.18 -82.11 34.02
N GLU A 3 65.74 -81.18 34.78
CA GLU A 3 66.29 -79.90 34.34
C GLU A 3 67.54 -80.07 33.46
N THR A 4 67.79 -79.09 32.59
CA THR A 4 69.05 -78.35 32.39
C THR A 4 68.86 -77.47 31.14
N GLY A 5 69.22 -76.19 31.08
CA GLY A 5 69.88 -75.30 32.02
C GLY A 5 69.70 -73.85 31.55
N PHE A 6 69.82 -72.93 32.50
CA PHE A 6 69.78 -71.48 32.33
C PHE A 6 71.03 -70.93 31.63
N THR A 7 70.86 -69.98 30.72
CA THR A 7 71.71 -68.77 30.64
C THR A 7 70.86 -67.56 30.26
N ASN A 8 70.82 -66.57 31.17
CA ASN A 8 70.36 -65.21 30.93
C ASN A 8 71.44 -64.45 30.16
N ILE A 9 71.06 -63.62 29.17
CA ILE A 9 71.68 -62.32 28.85
C ILE A 9 70.63 -61.46 28.14
N THR A 10 70.43 -60.28 28.71
CA THR A 10 69.65 -59.11 28.30
C THR A 10 70.09 -58.51 26.96
N ASP A 11 69.15 -58.29 26.03
CA ASP A 11 68.89 -57.00 25.33
C ASP A 11 68.06 -57.19 24.03
N PRO A 12 67.12 -56.27 23.71
CA PRO A 12 66.18 -56.42 22.60
C PRO A 12 66.82 -56.16 21.21
N PRO A 13 66.32 -56.80 20.14
CA PRO A 13 66.89 -56.69 18.81
C PRO A 13 66.61 -55.33 18.16
N LYS A 14 67.66 -54.70 17.61
CA LYS A 14 67.61 -53.50 16.77
C LYS A 14 66.72 -53.72 15.53
N PRO A 15 65.81 -52.80 15.17
CA PRO A 15 65.10 -52.88 13.90
C PRO A 15 66.00 -52.46 12.73
N ARG A 16 66.06 -53.33 11.71
CA ARG A 16 66.69 -53.08 10.41
C ARG A 16 65.99 -51.91 9.70
N SER A 17 66.72 -50.82 9.51
CA SER A 17 66.35 -49.71 8.63
C SER A 17 66.75 -50.02 7.18
N SER A 18 65.79 -50.27 6.29
CA SER A 18 65.96 -50.04 4.84
C SER A 18 64.62 -49.99 4.10
N LEU A 19 63.76 -49.04 4.46
CA LEU A 19 62.76 -48.55 3.51
C LEU A 19 63.47 -47.53 2.61
N SER A 20 63.62 -47.93 1.35
CA SER A 20 64.26 -47.16 0.28
C SER A 20 63.69 -45.74 0.22
N LYS A 21 64.60 -44.74 0.23
CA LYS A 21 64.29 -43.31 0.05
C LYS A 21 63.51 -43.02 -1.25
N THR A 22 63.53 -43.95 -2.21
CA THR A 22 62.81 -43.85 -3.49
C THR A 22 61.30 -44.06 -3.35
N ALA A 23 60.85 -44.83 -2.36
CA ALA A 23 59.41 -45.05 -2.13
C ALA A 23 58.73 -43.85 -1.44
N MET A 24 59.46 -43.15 -0.54
CA MET A 24 58.96 -41.92 0.09
C MET A 24 58.90 -40.73 -0.87
N SER A 25 59.84 -40.60 -1.81
CA SER A 25 59.78 -39.50 -2.80
C SER A 25 58.65 -39.65 -3.82
N SER A 26 58.16 -40.89 -4.04
CA SER A 26 57.07 -41.15 -4.97
C SER A 26 55.70 -40.76 -4.40
N ILE A 27 55.53 -40.81 -3.07
CA ILE A 27 54.28 -40.42 -2.41
C ILE A 27 54.22 -38.89 -2.25
N ASP A 28 55.34 -38.23 -1.98
CA ASP A 28 55.42 -36.76 -1.90
C ASP A 28 55.18 -36.07 -3.25
N ASN A 29 55.55 -36.71 -4.36
CA ASN A 29 55.27 -36.19 -5.70
C ASN A 29 53.82 -36.39 -6.17
N LEU A 30 53.07 -37.32 -5.56
CA LEU A 30 51.66 -37.57 -5.87
C LEU A 30 50.69 -36.61 -5.15
N LEU A 31 51.17 -35.88 -4.14
CA LEU A 31 50.38 -34.93 -3.34
C LEU A 31 50.70 -33.45 -3.62
N ARG A 32 51.57 -33.15 -4.60
CA ARG A 32 51.79 -31.76 -5.02
C ARG A 32 50.57 -31.27 -5.81
N PRO A 33 49.83 -30.24 -5.33
CA PRO A 33 48.83 -29.60 -6.16
C PRO A 33 49.55 -28.99 -7.36
N ALA A 34 49.07 -29.26 -8.57
CA ALA A 34 49.63 -28.71 -9.79
C ALA A 34 49.83 -27.18 -9.63
N GLU A 35 51.08 -26.73 -9.65
CA GLU A 35 51.44 -25.32 -9.59
C GLU A 35 50.93 -24.66 -10.88
N GLY A 36 49.68 -24.20 -10.85
CA GLY A 36 49.17 -23.29 -11.86
C GLY A 36 50.04 -22.02 -11.88
N THR A 37 50.13 -21.38 -13.04
CA THR A 37 50.87 -20.13 -13.26
C THR A 37 50.55 -19.10 -12.15
N LYS A 38 51.50 -18.20 -11.83
CA LYS A 38 51.31 -17.16 -10.80
C LYS A 38 50.00 -16.37 -11.02
N GLU A 39 49.62 -16.16 -12.27
CA GLU A 39 48.35 -15.55 -12.68
C GLU A 39 47.13 -16.36 -12.22
N MET A 40 47.16 -17.69 -12.37
CA MET A 40 46.10 -18.61 -11.91
C MET A 40 45.98 -18.65 -10.37
N GLN A 41 47.07 -18.40 -9.65
CA GLN A 41 47.06 -18.31 -8.18
C GLN A 41 46.46 -16.97 -7.71
N VAL A 42 46.85 -15.87 -8.34
CA VAL A 42 46.29 -14.54 -8.08
C VAL A 42 44.80 -14.50 -8.41
N PHE A 43 44.38 -15.05 -9.56
CA PHE A 43 42.98 -15.13 -9.94
C PHE A 43 42.15 -15.94 -8.94
N ARG A 44 42.65 -17.10 -8.50
CA ARG A 44 41.98 -17.92 -7.47
C ARG A 44 41.86 -17.21 -6.14
N LEU A 45 42.88 -16.45 -5.74
CA LEU A 45 42.83 -15.64 -4.52
C LEU A 45 41.79 -14.51 -4.63
N MET A 46 41.77 -13.79 -5.76
CA MET A 46 40.78 -12.73 -6.03
C MET A 46 39.35 -13.28 -6.03
N HIS A 47 39.12 -14.41 -6.68
CA HIS A 47 37.83 -15.09 -6.66
C HIS A 47 37.41 -15.44 -5.23
N ARG A 48 38.31 -16.00 -4.41
CA ARG A 48 37.99 -16.37 -3.02
C ARG A 48 37.72 -15.15 -2.13
N LEU A 49 38.42 -14.04 -2.34
CA LEU A 49 38.12 -12.77 -1.68
C LEU A 49 36.74 -12.27 -2.09
N ALA A 50 36.40 -12.31 -3.37
CA ALA A 50 35.06 -11.93 -3.86
C ALA A 50 33.96 -12.79 -3.24
N VAL A 51 34.15 -14.12 -3.18
CA VAL A 51 33.22 -15.06 -2.54
C VAL A 51 33.07 -14.77 -1.04
N PHE A 52 34.18 -14.46 -0.35
CA PHE A 52 34.13 -14.09 1.07
C PHE A 52 33.34 -12.79 1.28
N THR A 53 33.55 -11.77 0.45
CA THR A 53 32.77 -10.52 0.49
C THR A 53 31.28 -10.78 0.24
N VAL A 54 30.94 -11.60 -0.75
CA VAL A 54 29.55 -11.99 -1.02
C VAL A 54 28.94 -12.72 0.16
N ALA A 55 29.68 -13.61 0.83
CA ALA A 55 29.20 -14.30 2.02
C ALA A 55 28.88 -13.32 3.18
N VAL A 56 29.73 -12.29 3.39
CA VAL A 56 29.46 -11.23 4.36
C VAL A 56 28.21 -10.42 3.97
N LEU A 57 28.05 -10.08 2.69
CA LEU A 57 26.83 -9.42 2.20
C LEU A 57 25.57 -10.26 2.48
N CYS A 58 25.63 -11.58 2.26
CA CYS A 58 24.52 -12.49 2.57
C CYS A 58 24.14 -12.49 4.06
N VAL A 59 25.13 -12.40 4.95
CA VAL A 59 24.88 -12.24 6.40
C VAL A 59 24.18 -10.92 6.69
N MET A 60 24.65 -9.82 6.12
CA MET A 60 24.03 -8.50 6.33
C MET A 60 22.57 -8.48 5.88
N ILE A 61 22.28 -9.00 4.67
CA ILE A 61 20.91 -9.12 4.15
C ILE A 61 20.04 -10.00 5.07
N SER A 62 20.61 -11.08 5.62
CA SER A 62 19.88 -11.99 6.51
C SER A 62 19.56 -11.34 7.87
N LEU A 63 20.47 -10.52 8.41
CA LEU A 63 20.23 -9.72 9.62
C LEU A 63 19.21 -8.61 9.39
N GLU A 64 19.28 -7.93 8.25
CA GLU A 64 18.30 -6.91 7.85
C GLU A 64 16.90 -7.50 7.70
N SER A 65 16.80 -8.68 7.07
CA SER A 65 15.55 -9.43 6.95
C SER A 65 14.99 -9.83 8.33
N PHE A 66 15.85 -10.28 9.25
CA PHE A 66 15.45 -10.58 10.63
C PHE A 66 14.95 -9.35 11.37
N SER A 67 15.69 -8.24 11.30
CA SER A 67 15.30 -6.97 11.92
C SER A 67 13.94 -6.50 11.41
N THR A 68 13.76 -6.50 10.09
CA THR A 68 12.50 -6.13 9.44
C THR A 68 11.35 -7.03 9.89
N ALA A 69 11.58 -8.35 9.99
CA ALA A 69 10.58 -9.29 10.48
C ALA A 69 10.11 -8.96 11.91
N VAL A 70 11.03 -8.59 12.80
CA VAL A 70 10.70 -8.18 14.18
C VAL A 70 9.87 -6.91 14.21
N VAL A 71 10.20 -5.91 13.38
CA VAL A 71 9.43 -4.66 13.28
C VAL A 71 8.01 -4.93 12.77
N ILE A 72 7.86 -5.77 11.73
CA ILE A 72 6.55 -6.16 11.19
C ILE A 72 5.71 -6.92 12.22
N LEU A 73 6.30 -7.87 12.95
CA LEU A 73 5.60 -8.62 14.01
C LEU A 73 5.10 -7.72 15.15
N ARG A 74 5.75 -6.58 15.37
CA ARG A 74 5.32 -5.59 16.36
C ARG A 74 4.24 -4.65 15.84
N GLY A 75 3.81 -4.79 14.59
CA GLY A 75 2.82 -3.92 13.95
C GLY A 75 3.34 -2.48 13.75
N GLN A 76 4.65 -2.28 13.71
CA GLN A 76 5.26 -0.95 13.63
C GLN A 76 5.57 -0.51 12.20
N VAL A 77 5.13 -1.29 11.19
CA VAL A 77 5.38 -0.96 9.79
C VAL A 77 4.18 -0.20 9.24
N SER A 78 4.37 1.10 9.18
CA SER A 78 3.50 2.01 8.44
C SER A 78 4.37 2.91 7.57
N ARG A 79 3.85 3.31 6.41
CA ARG A 79 4.55 4.22 5.51
C ARG A 79 3.55 5.25 4.97
N ASP A 80 3.97 6.52 5.00
CA ASP A 80 3.25 7.58 4.32
C ASP A 80 3.41 7.42 2.81
N LEU A 81 2.28 7.47 2.10
CA LEU A 81 2.22 7.37 0.66
C LEU A 81 2.38 8.76 0.03
N PRO A 82 2.76 8.85 -1.25
CA PRO A 82 2.69 10.10 -1.99
C PRO A 82 1.27 10.69 -1.92
N ILE A 83 1.16 12.02 -1.93
CA ILE A 83 -0.13 12.69 -1.99
C ILE A 83 -0.75 12.40 -3.34
N GLU A 84 -1.97 11.86 -3.33
CA GLU A 84 -2.79 11.73 -4.53
C GLU A 84 -3.59 13.02 -4.72
N VAL A 85 -3.62 13.53 -5.95
CA VAL A 85 -4.32 14.78 -6.27
C VAL A 85 -5.27 14.51 -7.41
N TYR A 86 -6.57 14.73 -7.16
CA TYR A 86 -7.62 14.63 -8.16
C TYR A 86 -8.07 16.03 -8.56
N SER A 87 -8.10 16.32 -9.86
CA SER A 87 -8.37 17.67 -10.34
C SER A 87 -9.77 17.85 -10.95
N ALA A 88 -10.33 19.05 -10.77
CA ALA A 88 -11.46 19.61 -11.51
C ALA A 88 -10.96 20.78 -12.36
N ASN A 89 -11.19 20.74 -13.67
CA ASN A 89 -10.50 21.63 -14.62
C ASN A 89 -11.34 22.79 -15.13
N LEU A 90 -12.66 22.80 -14.92
CA LEU A 90 -13.56 23.82 -15.47
C LEU A 90 -14.05 24.80 -14.40
N ILE A 91 -14.35 24.31 -13.19
CA ILE A 91 -15.05 25.10 -12.17
C ILE A 91 -14.32 26.38 -11.79
N THR A 92 -12.97 26.39 -11.75
CA THR A 92 -12.20 27.60 -11.44
C THR A 92 -12.40 28.69 -12.48
N ASP A 93 -12.42 28.33 -13.76
CA ASP A 93 -12.61 29.27 -14.86
C ASP A 93 -14.05 29.81 -14.86
N TYR A 94 -15.02 28.95 -14.55
CA TYR A 94 -16.42 29.33 -14.42
C TYR A 94 -16.72 30.16 -13.18
N ALA A 95 -16.02 29.94 -12.06
CA ALA A 95 -16.09 30.76 -10.86
C ALA A 95 -15.46 32.14 -11.07
N GLY A 96 -14.57 32.26 -12.06
CA GLY A 96 -13.93 33.51 -12.43
C GLY A 96 -12.80 33.90 -11.46
N THR A 97 -12.39 35.17 -11.55
CA THR A 97 -11.24 35.69 -10.80
C THR A 97 -11.64 36.77 -9.79
N ALA A 98 -12.92 36.88 -9.42
CA ALA A 98 -13.45 37.92 -8.56
C ALA A 98 -14.63 37.37 -7.73
N THR A 99 -15.67 38.17 -7.50
CA THR A 99 -16.87 37.71 -6.80
C THR A 99 -17.65 36.69 -7.64
N ILE A 100 -18.29 35.72 -6.99
CA ILE A 100 -19.11 34.71 -7.69
C ILE A 100 -20.27 35.35 -8.45
N LYS A 101 -20.79 36.50 -8.01
CA LYS A 101 -21.82 37.25 -8.74
C LYS A 101 -21.35 37.71 -10.13
N GLU A 102 -20.09 38.09 -10.24
CA GLU A 102 -19.47 38.57 -11.49
C GLU A 102 -18.86 37.43 -12.32
N SER A 103 -19.01 36.18 -11.87
CA SER A 103 -18.42 35.02 -12.51
C SER A 103 -19.05 34.69 -13.87
N PRO A 104 -18.31 34.04 -14.78
CA PRO A 104 -18.88 33.45 -16.00
C PRO A 104 -20.04 32.49 -15.73
N LEU A 105 -20.04 31.79 -14.59
CA LEU A 105 -21.14 30.93 -14.18
C LEU A 105 -22.45 31.72 -14.07
N ILE A 106 -22.45 32.91 -13.46
CA ILE A 106 -23.66 33.74 -13.40
C ILE A 106 -23.93 34.42 -14.74
N LEU A 107 -22.93 35.12 -15.29
CA LEU A 107 -23.15 36.03 -16.41
C LEU A 107 -23.37 35.30 -17.75
N GLN A 108 -22.71 34.17 -17.96
CA GLN A 108 -22.73 33.44 -19.23
C GLN A 108 -23.61 32.17 -19.16
N VAL A 109 -23.52 31.40 -18.07
CA VAL A 109 -24.30 30.15 -17.96
C VAL A 109 -25.74 30.41 -17.52
N LEU A 110 -25.97 31.30 -16.55
CA LEU A 110 -27.32 31.65 -16.08
C LEU A 110 -27.86 32.95 -16.67
N GLU A 111 -27.19 33.51 -17.69
CA GLU A 111 -27.59 34.75 -18.38
C GLU A 111 -27.81 35.95 -17.43
N GLY A 112 -27.02 36.01 -16.34
CA GLY A 112 -27.11 37.04 -15.31
C GLY A 112 -28.24 36.84 -14.28
N SER A 113 -28.99 35.74 -14.37
CA SER A 113 -30.06 35.43 -13.42
C SER A 113 -29.53 34.72 -12.17
N THR A 114 -29.95 35.20 -11.00
CA THR A 114 -29.73 34.52 -9.71
C THR A 114 -30.99 33.83 -9.19
N SER A 115 -32.03 33.70 -10.02
CA SER A 115 -33.28 33.06 -9.59
C SER A 115 -33.12 31.55 -9.44
N PRO A 116 -33.72 30.92 -8.43
CA PRO A 116 -33.73 29.47 -8.27
C PRO A 116 -34.18 28.76 -9.53
N GLN A 117 -33.39 27.79 -9.94
CA GLN A 117 -33.69 26.92 -11.07
C GLN A 117 -34.09 25.54 -10.56
N ASN A 118 -34.85 24.80 -11.37
CA ASN A 118 -35.23 23.43 -11.04
C ASN A 118 -34.21 22.39 -11.52
N ASN A 119 -33.28 22.79 -12.38
CA ASN A 119 -32.28 21.90 -12.98
C ASN A 119 -30.92 22.05 -12.29
N SER A 120 -30.03 21.11 -12.56
CA SER A 120 -28.61 21.20 -12.24
C SER A 120 -27.83 21.67 -13.47
N VAL A 121 -26.62 22.17 -13.26
CA VAL A 121 -25.70 22.63 -14.31
C VAL A 121 -24.49 21.70 -14.35
N TYR A 122 -24.25 21.07 -15.49
CA TYR A 122 -23.12 20.17 -15.71
C TYR A 122 -22.15 20.86 -16.66
N LEU A 123 -20.97 21.24 -16.17
CA LEU A 123 -19.94 21.90 -16.97
C LEU A 123 -19.21 20.86 -17.81
N GLU A 124 -19.38 20.88 -19.12
CA GLU A 124 -18.82 19.86 -20.01
C GLU A 124 -17.52 20.29 -20.69
N THR A 125 -17.42 21.58 -21.03
CA THR A 125 -16.24 22.21 -21.63
C THR A 125 -16.14 23.65 -21.14
N PRO A 126 -15.07 24.41 -21.45
CA PRO A 126 -14.95 25.81 -21.03
C PRO A 126 -16.05 26.75 -21.56
N SER A 127 -16.88 26.32 -22.51
CA SER A 127 -17.93 27.14 -23.11
C SER A 127 -19.28 26.43 -23.27
N ALA A 128 -19.39 25.17 -22.86
CA ALA A 128 -20.62 24.37 -23.01
C ALA A 128 -20.99 23.69 -21.70
N HIS A 129 -22.30 23.66 -21.44
CA HIS A 129 -22.89 23.04 -20.27
C HIS A 129 -24.13 22.24 -20.66
N SER A 130 -24.52 21.31 -19.80
CA SER A 130 -25.70 20.45 -19.91
C SER A 130 -26.58 20.62 -18.67
N HIS A 131 -27.85 20.22 -18.79
CA HIS A 131 -28.81 20.13 -17.68
C HIS A 131 -29.26 18.70 -17.37
N THR A 132 -28.70 17.72 -18.08
CA THR A 132 -29.14 16.32 -18.02
C THR A 132 -28.05 15.35 -17.55
N GLY A 133 -26.86 15.87 -17.23
CA GLY A 133 -25.69 15.09 -16.84
C GLY A 133 -24.48 15.36 -17.73
N CYS A 134 -23.39 14.64 -17.45
CA CYS A 134 -22.13 14.72 -18.17
C CYS A 134 -22.11 13.78 -19.38
N SER A 135 -22.40 14.28 -20.58
CA SER A 135 -22.62 13.45 -21.77
C SER A 135 -21.37 12.74 -22.31
N ASN A 136 -20.19 13.31 -22.08
CA ASN A 136 -18.91 12.80 -22.60
C ASN A 136 -18.15 11.90 -21.61
N VAL A 137 -18.78 11.52 -20.49
CA VAL A 137 -18.13 10.70 -19.46
C VAL A 137 -18.67 9.27 -19.50
N ALA A 138 -17.80 8.32 -19.82
CA ALA A 138 -18.20 6.92 -20.05
C ALA A 138 -18.71 6.21 -18.78
N ASN A 139 -18.07 6.46 -17.62
CA ASN A 139 -18.40 5.81 -16.35
C ASN A 139 -19.25 6.73 -15.44
N TYR A 140 -20.03 7.64 -16.03
CA TYR A 140 -20.82 8.60 -15.28
C TYR A 140 -21.94 7.92 -14.48
N ASN A 141 -21.91 8.09 -13.15
CA ASN A 141 -22.98 7.61 -12.29
C ASN A 141 -24.14 8.62 -12.28
N HIS A 142 -25.15 8.33 -13.10
CA HIS A 142 -26.36 9.14 -13.19
C HIS A 142 -27.09 9.29 -11.86
N GLY A 143 -27.14 8.25 -11.01
CA GLY A 143 -27.86 8.31 -9.73
C GLY A 143 -27.21 9.26 -8.73
N MET A 144 -25.88 9.23 -8.64
CA MET A 144 -25.11 10.05 -7.68
C MET A 144 -25.05 11.54 -8.05
N TYR A 145 -25.13 11.83 -9.35
CA TYR A 145 -25.10 13.20 -9.87
C TYR A 145 -26.46 13.68 -10.39
N ASP A 146 -27.54 12.95 -10.08
CA ASP A 146 -28.90 13.33 -10.47
C ASP A 146 -29.34 14.61 -9.75
N ASN A 147 -30.13 15.44 -10.45
CA ASN A 147 -30.62 16.70 -9.91
C ASN A 147 -31.41 16.53 -8.61
N ASP A 148 -32.28 15.52 -8.51
CA ASP A 148 -33.10 15.31 -7.33
C ASP A 148 -32.22 14.86 -6.16
N TYR A 149 -31.22 14.01 -6.42
CA TYR A 149 -30.29 13.56 -5.40
C TYR A 149 -29.36 14.68 -4.89
N LEU A 150 -28.79 15.50 -5.79
CA LEU A 150 -27.95 16.64 -5.38
C LEU A 150 -28.74 17.63 -4.53
N ARG A 151 -30.01 17.88 -4.86
CA ARG A 151 -30.91 18.74 -4.07
C ARG A 151 -31.32 18.08 -2.77
N PHE A 152 -31.51 16.77 -2.75
CA PHE A 152 -31.77 16.00 -1.54
C PHE A 152 -30.64 16.15 -0.53
N ILE A 153 -29.38 16.03 -0.94
CA ILE A 153 -28.22 16.24 -0.07
C ILE A 153 -28.18 17.68 0.48
N PHE A 154 -28.36 18.68 -0.38
CA PHE A 154 -28.40 20.09 0.05
C PHE A 154 -29.53 20.37 1.06
N SER A 155 -30.73 19.87 0.79
CA SER A 155 -31.89 20.04 1.68
C SER A 155 -31.71 19.31 3.01
N SER A 156 -31.10 18.13 3.00
CA SER A 156 -30.77 17.36 4.20
C SER A 156 -29.72 18.11 5.03
N LEU A 157 -28.71 18.68 4.39
CA LEU A 157 -27.72 19.53 5.05
C LEU A 157 -28.38 20.74 5.73
N GLN A 158 -29.23 21.48 5.02
CA GLN A 158 -29.97 22.61 5.60
C GLN A 158 -30.89 22.16 6.75
N ALA A 159 -31.57 21.03 6.62
CA ALA A 159 -32.49 20.55 7.64
C ALA A 159 -31.77 20.08 8.91
N ARG A 160 -30.64 19.37 8.76
CA ARG A 160 -29.97 18.64 9.84
C ARG A 160 -28.77 19.38 10.44
N ALA A 161 -27.95 20.08 9.64
CA ALA A 161 -26.72 20.73 10.13
C ALA A 161 -26.89 22.22 10.49
N SER A 162 -28.03 22.84 10.16
CA SER A 162 -28.29 24.27 10.39
C SER A 162 -28.22 24.74 11.84
N TYR A 163 -28.34 23.83 12.80
CA TYR A 163 -28.24 24.19 14.22
C TYR A 163 -26.86 24.74 14.60
N ASN A 164 -25.81 24.31 13.91
CA ASN A 164 -24.44 24.78 14.12
C ASN A 164 -23.90 25.61 12.95
N ILE A 165 -24.38 25.36 11.73
CA ILE A 165 -24.04 26.17 10.54
C ILE A 165 -25.22 27.08 10.22
N SER A 166 -25.41 28.10 11.05
CA SER A 166 -26.64 28.93 11.04
C SER A 166 -26.89 29.63 9.71
N TYR A 167 -25.83 30.07 9.01
CA TYR A 167 -25.94 30.77 7.74
C TYR A 167 -26.64 29.92 6.66
N LEU A 168 -26.56 28.58 6.73
CA LEU A 168 -27.22 27.71 5.76
C LEU A 168 -28.74 27.94 5.69
N THR A 169 -29.37 28.36 6.79
CA THR A 169 -30.82 28.63 6.82
C THR A 169 -31.21 29.87 6.03
N GLU A 170 -30.27 30.81 5.87
CA GLU A 170 -30.46 32.06 5.14
C GLU A 170 -30.22 31.89 3.64
N LEU A 171 -29.72 30.73 3.22
CA LEU A 171 -29.40 30.45 1.82
C LEU A 171 -30.57 29.83 1.07
N GLU A 172 -30.73 30.25 -0.18
CA GLU A 172 -31.60 29.65 -1.18
C GLU A 172 -30.75 29.10 -2.33
N LEU A 173 -31.01 27.85 -2.74
CA LEU A 173 -30.28 27.18 -3.80
C LEU A 173 -30.68 27.73 -5.17
N ILE A 174 -29.70 28.26 -5.92
CA ILE A 174 -29.88 28.65 -7.32
C ILE A 174 -29.87 27.38 -8.18
N ALA A 175 -28.74 26.66 -8.17
CA ALA A 175 -28.58 25.39 -8.87
C ALA A 175 -27.38 24.59 -8.29
N PRO A 176 -27.45 23.25 -8.23
CA PRO A 176 -26.26 22.42 -8.13
C PRO A 176 -25.41 22.55 -9.40
N VAL A 177 -24.10 22.68 -9.24
CA VAL A 177 -23.14 22.77 -10.34
C VAL A 177 -22.15 21.61 -10.22
N VAL A 178 -21.94 20.89 -11.31
CA VAL A 178 -21.06 19.72 -11.39
C VAL A 178 -20.01 19.97 -12.46
N ASP A 179 -18.74 19.79 -12.11
CA ASP A 179 -17.65 19.80 -13.08
C ASP A 179 -17.47 18.41 -13.67
N CYS A 180 -17.83 18.22 -14.96
CA CYS A 180 -17.74 16.93 -15.62
C CYS A 180 -16.30 16.47 -15.92
N THR A 181 -15.31 17.33 -15.68
CA THR A 181 -13.88 17.00 -15.83
C THR A 181 -13.25 16.51 -14.54
N PHE A 182 -13.99 16.49 -13.44
CA PHE A 182 -13.49 16.03 -12.17
C PHE A 182 -13.04 14.57 -12.23
N GLU A 183 -11.79 14.30 -11.90
CA GLU A 183 -11.15 13.01 -12.19
C GLU A 183 -11.88 11.80 -11.58
N LEU A 184 -12.35 11.89 -10.33
CA LEU A 184 -13.06 10.76 -9.69
C LEU A 184 -14.45 10.54 -10.29
N LEU A 185 -15.11 11.59 -10.78
CA LEU A 185 -16.34 11.49 -11.56
C LEU A 185 -16.06 10.79 -12.90
N VAL A 186 -14.97 11.17 -13.58
CA VAL A 186 -14.56 10.56 -14.86
C VAL A 186 -14.19 9.09 -14.70
N LEU A 187 -13.52 8.74 -13.60
CA LEU A 187 -13.20 7.35 -13.24
C LEU A 187 -14.43 6.53 -12.85
N GLY A 188 -15.53 7.20 -12.47
CA GLY A 188 -16.75 6.55 -12.01
C GLY A 188 -16.66 6.04 -10.57
N ASP A 189 -15.91 6.72 -9.69
CA ASP A 189 -15.85 6.37 -8.27
C ASP A 189 -17.23 6.62 -7.64
N GLN A 190 -17.84 5.55 -7.08
CA GLN A 190 -19.19 5.58 -6.52
C GLN A 190 -19.21 5.84 -5.01
N THR A 191 -18.08 6.20 -4.42
CA THR A 191 -17.93 6.38 -2.96
C THR A 191 -17.67 7.83 -2.56
N VAL A 192 -17.52 8.70 -3.55
CA VAL A 192 -17.16 10.11 -3.41
C VAL A 192 -17.95 10.95 -4.39
N LEU A 193 -18.31 12.17 -4.00
CA LEU A 193 -19.07 13.12 -4.80
C LEU A 193 -18.50 14.52 -4.57
N SER A 194 -18.18 15.21 -5.65
CA SER A 194 -17.86 16.64 -5.64
C SER A 194 -18.97 17.41 -6.34
N VAL A 195 -19.53 18.41 -5.66
CA VAL A 195 -20.59 19.28 -6.18
C VAL A 195 -20.41 20.70 -5.64
N TYR A 196 -20.70 21.68 -6.47
CA TYR A 196 -20.64 23.09 -6.11
C TYR A 196 -22.06 23.65 -6.06
N TYR A 197 -22.61 23.88 -4.86
CA TYR A 197 -23.94 24.46 -4.75
C TYR A 197 -23.87 25.96 -4.94
N LEU A 198 -24.41 26.45 -6.05
CA LEU A 198 -24.55 27.87 -6.29
C LEU A 198 -25.79 28.38 -5.52
N VAL A 199 -25.58 29.29 -4.59
CA VAL A 199 -26.61 29.75 -3.65
C VAL A 199 -26.60 31.27 -3.55
N ARG A 200 -27.71 31.83 -3.06
CA ARG A 200 -27.82 33.25 -2.68
C ARG A 200 -28.42 33.42 -1.30
N ASN A 201 -28.21 34.57 -0.69
CA ASN A 201 -28.92 34.95 0.52
C ASN A 201 -30.40 35.27 0.21
N LYS A 202 -31.32 34.78 1.06
CA LYS A 202 -32.77 35.05 0.96
C LYS A 202 -33.12 36.51 1.20
N GLY A 203 -32.40 37.17 2.10
CA GLY A 203 -32.57 38.58 2.44
C GLY A 203 -31.89 39.53 1.45
N ASP A 204 -30.83 39.07 0.78
CA ASP A 204 -30.09 39.84 -0.22
C ASP A 204 -29.71 38.96 -1.43
N PRO A 205 -30.56 38.92 -2.48
CA PRO A 205 -30.32 38.10 -3.67
C PRO A 205 -29.05 38.44 -4.47
N ASP A 206 -28.41 39.58 -4.17
CA ASP A 206 -27.14 39.98 -4.77
C ASP A 206 -25.94 39.31 -4.10
N GLN A 207 -26.10 38.77 -2.88
CA GLN A 207 -25.06 37.99 -2.20
C GLN A 207 -25.10 36.55 -2.69
N VAL A 208 -24.35 36.31 -3.75
CA VAL A 208 -24.17 34.99 -4.36
C VAL A 208 -22.87 34.37 -3.87
N MET A 209 -22.90 33.07 -3.57
CA MET A 209 -21.73 32.30 -3.22
C MET A 209 -21.80 30.89 -3.82
N LEU A 210 -20.64 30.28 -3.95
CA LEU A 210 -20.47 28.90 -4.34
C LEU A 210 -20.10 28.11 -3.09
N LEU A 211 -20.90 27.10 -2.74
CA LEU A 211 -20.55 26.18 -1.67
C LEU A 211 -19.82 24.99 -2.28
N SER A 212 -18.50 24.97 -2.18
CA SER A 212 -17.70 23.79 -2.51
C SER A 212 -18.08 22.69 -1.55
N THR A 213 -18.64 21.59 -2.07
CA THR A 213 -19.14 20.48 -1.26
C THR A 213 -18.53 19.17 -1.71
N SER A 214 -17.77 18.58 -0.80
CA SER A 214 -17.03 17.33 -0.98
C SER A 214 -17.63 16.27 -0.07
N VAL A 215 -18.10 15.16 -0.65
CA VAL A 215 -18.80 14.09 0.07
C VAL A 215 -18.05 12.77 -0.14
N SER A 216 -17.91 11.97 0.92
CA SER A 216 -17.36 10.62 0.83
C SER A 216 -17.97 9.69 1.85
N VAL A 217 -18.21 8.46 1.41
CA VAL A 217 -18.48 7.33 2.29
C VAL A 217 -17.17 6.77 2.80
N GLN A 218 -17.06 6.68 4.12
CA GLN A 218 -15.85 6.29 4.86
C GLN A 218 -16.19 5.29 5.96
N ASP A 219 -15.19 4.54 6.40
CA ASP A 219 -15.31 3.76 7.63
C ASP A 219 -15.28 4.70 8.84
N TYR A 220 -16.15 4.45 9.81
CA TYR A 220 -16.16 5.18 11.08
C TYR A 220 -16.02 4.24 12.28
N GLU A 221 -15.46 4.78 13.37
CA GLU A 221 -15.40 4.14 14.68
C GLU A 221 -15.77 5.14 15.79
N VAL A 222 -16.69 4.74 16.67
CA VAL A 222 -17.03 5.45 17.91
C VAL A 222 -16.70 4.54 19.09
N ALA A 223 -15.50 4.71 19.63
CA ALA A 223 -14.95 3.83 20.66
C ALA A 223 -15.80 3.81 21.94
N GLN A 224 -16.34 4.95 22.35
CA GLN A 224 -17.17 5.07 23.56
C GLN A 224 -18.44 4.22 23.52
N GLN A 225 -18.92 3.89 22.31
CA GLN A 225 -20.17 3.17 22.08
C GLN A 225 -19.95 1.78 21.45
N PHE A 226 -18.69 1.38 21.21
CA PHE A 226 -18.35 0.16 20.47
C PHE A 226 -19.04 0.07 19.10
N GLN A 227 -19.26 1.22 18.45
CA GLN A 227 -19.90 1.29 17.14
C GLN A 227 -18.86 1.47 16.04
N ARG A 228 -19.08 0.79 14.92
CA ARG A 228 -18.28 0.90 13.70
C ARG A 228 -19.15 0.57 12.49
N GLY A 229 -18.83 1.15 11.35
CA GLY A 229 -19.55 0.89 10.11
C GLY A 229 -19.19 1.92 9.04
N ALA A 230 -20.01 2.03 8.01
CA ALA A 230 -19.90 3.12 7.05
C ALA A 230 -20.60 4.37 7.57
N GLY A 231 -20.01 5.51 7.30
CA GLY A 231 -20.63 6.81 7.48
C GLY A 231 -20.20 7.74 6.36
N THR A 232 -20.98 8.78 6.13
CA THR A 232 -20.62 9.80 5.16
C THR A 232 -20.05 11.00 5.86
N VAL A 233 -18.90 11.47 5.37
CA VAL A 233 -18.36 12.78 5.69
C VAL A 233 -18.69 13.73 4.55
N LEU A 234 -19.15 14.92 4.90
CA LEU A 234 -19.37 16.03 3.97
C LEU A 234 -18.59 17.23 4.49
N MET A 235 -17.72 17.75 3.64
CA MET A 235 -16.98 18.97 3.85
C MET A 235 -17.62 20.06 2.99
N ILE A 236 -17.84 21.24 3.57
CA ILE A 236 -18.40 22.39 2.87
C ILE A 236 -17.60 23.65 3.16
N ALA A 237 -17.28 24.39 2.09
CA ALA A 237 -16.61 25.67 2.17
C ALA A 237 -17.36 26.72 1.35
N ALA A 238 -17.66 27.86 1.97
CA ALA A 238 -18.41 28.94 1.34
C ALA A 238 -17.46 29.93 0.66
N ILE A 239 -17.61 30.09 -0.66
CA ILE A 239 -16.77 30.95 -1.49
C ILE A 239 -17.65 32.03 -2.11
N ASN A 240 -17.49 33.29 -1.69
CA ASN A 240 -18.13 34.45 -2.30
C ASN A 240 -17.18 35.23 -3.23
N ASP A 241 -15.87 35.12 -3.00
CA ASP A 241 -14.80 35.75 -3.76
C ASP A 241 -13.64 34.78 -3.94
N THR A 242 -13.23 34.53 -5.18
CA THR A 242 -12.14 33.62 -5.51
C THR A 242 -10.76 34.18 -5.15
N GLN A 243 -10.66 35.48 -4.87
CA GLN A 243 -9.41 36.15 -4.46
C GLN A 243 -9.15 36.08 -2.96
N ALA A 244 -10.06 35.49 -2.18
CA ALA A 244 -9.87 35.34 -0.74
C ALA A 244 -8.62 34.49 -0.43
N THR A 245 -7.90 34.85 0.64
CA THR A 245 -6.67 34.17 1.05
C THR A 245 -6.88 33.16 2.18
N THR A 246 -8.09 33.14 2.74
CA THR A 246 -8.48 32.26 3.84
C THR A 246 -9.84 31.67 3.53
N LEU A 247 -10.00 30.38 3.79
CA LEU A 247 -11.23 29.64 3.59
C LEU A 247 -11.57 28.87 4.87
N GLU A 248 -12.84 28.93 5.27
CA GLU A 248 -13.37 28.19 6.41
C GLU A 248 -14.08 26.93 5.91
N HIS A 249 -13.69 25.78 6.45
CA HIS A 249 -14.32 24.49 6.18
C HIS A 249 -15.20 24.09 7.34
N HIS A 250 -16.42 23.68 7.03
CA HIS A 250 -17.28 22.98 7.97
C HIS A 250 -17.32 21.51 7.59
N ILE A 251 -17.20 20.65 8.60
CA ILE A 251 -17.31 19.21 8.45
C ILE A 251 -18.61 18.77 9.10
N VAL A 252 -19.39 17.99 8.38
CA VAL A 252 -20.56 17.30 8.91
C VAL A 252 -20.44 15.81 8.61
N VAL A 253 -20.95 14.99 9.50
CA VAL A 253 -20.88 13.53 9.40
C VAL A 253 -22.28 12.94 9.55
N ALA A 254 -22.59 11.94 8.76
CA ALA A 254 -23.81 11.15 8.86
C ALA A 254 -23.41 9.68 9.07
N LEU A 255 -23.45 9.22 10.32
CA LEU A 255 -23.13 7.83 10.66
C LEU A 255 -24.19 6.89 10.08
N ASN A 256 -23.79 5.73 9.59
CA ASN A 256 -24.64 4.72 8.93
C ASN A 256 -25.20 5.09 7.55
N TYR A 257 -25.09 6.34 7.08
CA TYR A 257 -25.36 6.66 5.68
C TYR A 257 -24.16 6.17 4.83
N PRO A 258 -24.36 5.50 3.68
CA PRO A 258 -25.56 5.40 2.85
C PRO A 258 -26.56 4.26 3.16
N TYR A 259 -26.36 3.50 4.24
CA TYR A 259 -27.21 2.34 4.59
C TYR A 259 -28.50 2.69 5.35
N VAL A 260 -28.85 3.98 5.41
CA VAL A 260 -30.10 4.49 5.97
C VAL A 260 -30.74 5.45 4.98
N ALA A 261 -32.06 5.63 5.08
CA ALA A 261 -32.83 6.36 4.06
C ALA A 261 -32.49 7.84 3.96
N GLU A 262 -32.15 8.48 5.08
CA GLU A 262 -31.78 9.89 5.12
C GLU A 262 -30.48 10.08 5.89
N PRO A 263 -29.55 10.94 5.41
CA PRO A 263 -28.36 11.28 6.16
C PRO A 263 -28.73 12.19 7.34
N ASP A 264 -28.53 11.70 8.56
CA ASP A 264 -28.65 12.52 9.77
C ASP A 264 -27.33 13.27 10.02
N PHE A 265 -27.12 14.36 9.28
CA PHE A 265 -25.89 15.15 9.36
C PHE A 265 -25.73 15.81 10.74
N GLU A 266 -24.66 15.42 11.44
CA GLU A 266 -24.17 16.04 12.67
C GLU A 266 -22.95 16.90 12.35
N TYR A 267 -22.91 18.13 12.86
CA TYR A 267 -21.71 18.97 12.74
C TYR A 267 -20.56 18.39 13.58
N ALA A 268 -19.37 18.39 12.99
CA ALA A 268 -18.16 17.87 13.61
C ALA A 268 -16.99 18.86 13.52
N GLU A 269 -16.21 18.94 14.60
CA GLU A 269 -14.95 19.67 14.65
C GLU A 269 -13.79 18.70 14.41
N LEU A 270 -12.83 19.09 13.59
CA LEU A 270 -11.59 18.34 13.41
C LEU A 270 -10.65 18.60 14.59
N GLU A 271 -10.44 17.59 15.44
CA GLU A 271 -9.49 17.65 16.57
C GLU A 271 -8.06 17.32 16.13
N GLY A 272 -7.89 16.53 15.07
CA GLY A 272 -6.60 16.19 14.51
C GLY A 272 -6.61 14.93 13.65
N ILE A 273 -5.42 14.40 13.37
CA ILE A 273 -5.20 13.14 12.65
C ILE A 273 -4.47 12.20 13.59
N ASP A 274 -4.90 10.93 13.68
CA ASP A 274 -4.24 9.94 14.53
C ASP A 274 -3.06 9.22 13.83
N GLY A 275 -2.40 8.32 14.56
CA GLY A 275 -1.23 7.58 14.05
C GLY A 275 -1.53 6.61 12.90
N ASP A 276 -2.81 6.25 12.71
CA ASP A 276 -3.27 5.37 11.64
C ASP A 276 -3.86 6.16 10.46
N ASN A 277 -3.71 7.49 10.48
CA ASN A 277 -4.15 8.42 9.44
C ASN A 277 -5.68 8.63 9.37
N TYR A 278 -6.41 8.40 10.47
CA TYR A 278 -7.83 8.76 10.56
C TYR A 278 -7.98 10.22 10.98
N TRP A 279 -9.03 10.87 10.46
CA TRP A 279 -9.55 12.09 11.07
C TRP A 279 -10.16 11.79 12.42
N LEU A 280 -9.75 12.55 13.43
CA LEU A 280 -10.36 12.60 14.75
C LEU A 280 -11.37 13.73 14.76
N LEU A 281 -12.65 13.37 14.72
CA LEU A 281 -13.76 14.29 14.65
C LEU A 281 -14.51 14.29 15.98
N ARG A 282 -14.89 15.46 16.48
CA ARG A 282 -15.78 15.60 17.62
C ARG A 282 -17.12 16.14 17.17
N THR A 283 -18.17 15.34 17.26
CA THR A 283 -19.53 15.84 17.04
C THR A 283 -19.98 16.67 18.23
N LEU A 284 -20.77 17.72 17.96
CA LEU A 284 -21.33 18.55 19.02
C LEU A 284 -22.66 17.98 19.51
N PRO A 285 -23.02 18.18 20.80
CA PRO A 285 -24.30 17.71 21.33
C PRO A 285 -25.46 18.26 20.52
N ASN A 286 -26.33 17.39 20.04
CA ASN A 286 -27.47 17.79 19.24
C ASN A 286 -28.69 17.98 20.16
N GLN A 287 -29.11 19.24 20.31
CA GLN A 287 -30.22 19.60 21.20
C GLN A 287 -31.58 19.07 20.71
N ARG A 288 -31.72 18.71 19.43
CA ARG A 288 -32.99 18.24 18.85
C ARG A 288 -33.30 16.79 19.21
N ASN A 289 -32.28 15.93 19.15
CA ASN A 289 -32.40 14.49 19.45
C ASN A 289 -31.81 14.11 20.82
N LEU A 290 -31.23 15.08 21.55
CA LEU A 290 -30.53 14.87 22.83
C LEU A 290 -29.31 13.95 22.71
N ASP A 291 -28.75 13.81 21.51
CA ASP A 291 -27.55 13.03 21.32
C ASP A 291 -26.34 13.75 21.95
N PRO A 292 -25.54 13.04 22.77
CA PRO A 292 -24.34 13.61 23.34
C PRO A 292 -23.26 13.80 22.26
N ALA A 293 -22.27 14.64 22.56
CA ALA A 293 -21.05 14.72 21.76
C ALA A 293 -20.37 13.34 21.65
N LYS A 294 -19.94 12.98 20.43
CA LYS A 294 -19.24 11.72 20.14
C LYS A 294 -17.84 12.06 19.62
N GLN A 295 -16.85 11.25 19.97
CA GLN A 295 -15.58 11.24 19.25
C GLN A 295 -15.69 10.16 18.17
N VAL A 296 -15.54 10.58 16.93
CA VAL A 296 -15.68 9.74 15.75
C VAL A 296 -14.33 9.73 15.04
N ARG A 297 -13.79 8.54 14.81
CA ARG A 297 -12.65 8.35 13.90
C ARG A 297 -13.22 8.04 12.54
N MET A 298 -12.82 8.75 11.49
CA MET A 298 -13.25 8.47 10.12
C MET A 298 -12.08 8.48 9.15
N ALA A 299 -12.09 7.53 8.21
CA ALA A 299 -11.15 7.52 7.09
C ALA A 299 -11.70 6.67 5.94
N ARG A 300 -11.28 6.99 4.72
CA ARG A 300 -11.43 6.06 3.60
C ARG A 300 -10.38 4.96 3.76
N ARG A 301 -10.79 3.71 3.67
CA ARG A 301 -9.88 2.55 3.77
C ARG A 301 -9.97 1.73 2.51
N PHE A 302 -8.86 1.22 2.05
CA PHE A 302 -8.82 0.25 0.96
C PHE A 302 -7.60 -0.65 1.12
N GLY A 303 -7.56 -1.72 0.34
CA GLY A 303 -6.58 -2.77 0.49
C GLY A 303 -7.19 -4.01 1.12
N ARG A 304 -6.34 -4.87 1.67
CA ARG A 304 -6.69 -6.29 1.80
C ARG A 304 -6.23 -6.91 3.10
N TYR A 305 -6.94 -7.94 3.53
CA TYR A 305 -6.53 -8.76 4.65
C TYR A 305 -6.79 -10.26 4.42
N LYS A 306 -6.09 -11.09 5.20
CA LYS A 306 -6.27 -12.54 5.24
C LYS A 306 -6.66 -12.93 6.66
N GLY A 307 -7.88 -13.46 6.80
CA GLY A 307 -8.43 -13.84 8.11
C GLY A 307 -8.89 -12.62 8.89
N ASP A 308 -7.95 -11.86 9.46
CA ASP A 308 -8.24 -10.70 10.32
C ASP A 308 -7.44 -9.45 9.88
N PRO A 309 -8.07 -8.25 9.78
CA PRO A 309 -7.41 -7.00 9.40
C PRO A 309 -6.24 -6.59 10.30
N THR A 310 -6.19 -7.05 11.54
CA THR A 310 -5.13 -6.75 12.51
C THR A 310 -4.05 -7.84 12.55
N ALA A 311 -4.29 -9.00 11.97
CA ALA A 311 -3.35 -10.12 11.97
C ALA A 311 -2.53 -10.24 10.68
N GLN A 312 -3.13 -10.04 9.52
CA GLN A 312 -2.45 -10.19 8.23
C GLN A 312 -3.12 -9.32 7.17
N SER A 313 -2.58 -8.13 6.95
CA SER A 313 -3.21 -7.12 6.10
C SER A 313 -2.21 -6.14 5.51
N ASN A 314 -2.63 -5.49 4.42
CA ASN A 314 -2.00 -4.31 3.84
C ASN A 314 -3.15 -3.35 3.53
N ILE A 315 -3.37 -2.38 4.41
CA ILE A 315 -4.51 -1.48 4.36
C ILE A 315 -3.99 -0.06 4.25
N GLU A 316 -4.50 0.64 3.25
CA GLU A 316 -4.25 2.05 3.03
C GLU A 316 -5.41 2.84 3.63
N THR A 317 -5.06 3.83 4.42
CA THR A 317 -6.01 4.71 5.12
C THR A 317 -5.76 6.12 4.63
N VAL A 318 -6.81 6.79 4.19
CA VAL A 318 -6.73 8.09 3.52
C VAL A 318 -7.65 9.10 4.20
N HIS A 319 -7.14 10.32 4.35
CA HIS A 319 -7.91 11.50 4.73
C HIS A 319 -7.66 12.64 3.73
N TRP A 320 -8.49 13.69 3.78
CA TRP A 320 -8.41 14.82 2.86
C TRP A 320 -7.58 15.98 3.39
N ASP A 321 -7.00 16.75 2.47
CA ASP A 321 -6.48 18.08 2.77
C ASP A 321 -7.62 19.09 3.02
N LEU A 322 -7.30 20.20 3.69
CA LEU A 322 -8.18 21.35 3.87
C LEU A 322 -7.50 22.60 3.26
N PRO A 323 -7.69 22.87 1.96
CA PRO A 323 -6.99 23.95 1.27
C PRO A 323 -7.35 25.34 1.81
N SER A 324 -6.36 26.18 2.09
CA SER A 324 -6.62 27.50 2.70
C SER A 324 -7.23 28.54 1.75
N ASP A 325 -7.25 28.30 0.44
CA ASP A 325 -7.67 29.27 -0.57
C ASP A 325 -8.74 28.69 -1.52
N PRO A 326 -9.65 29.54 -2.05
CA PRO A 326 -10.73 29.10 -2.93
C PRO A 326 -10.26 28.44 -4.23
N THR A 327 -9.11 28.85 -4.78
CA THR A 327 -8.64 28.31 -6.07
C THR A 327 -8.21 26.86 -5.90
N SER A 328 -7.44 26.57 -4.85
CA SER A 328 -7.06 25.21 -4.49
C SER A 328 -8.28 24.37 -4.11
N GLU A 329 -9.22 24.90 -3.32
CA GLU A 329 -10.47 24.21 -2.93
C GLU A 329 -11.30 23.78 -4.15
N LEU A 330 -11.46 24.68 -5.12
CA LEU A 330 -12.27 24.39 -6.31
C LEU A 330 -11.57 23.42 -7.26
N ARG A 331 -10.23 23.47 -7.34
CA ARG A 331 -9.45 22.75 -8.36
C ARG A 331 -8.95 21.38 -7.91
N GLU A 332 -8.49 21.25 -6.68
CA GLU A 332 -7.66 20.12 -6.26
C GLU A 332 -8.25 19.42 -5.04
N TRP A 333 -8.47 18.11 -5.18
CA TRP A 333 -8.79 17.25 -4.05
C TRP A 333 -7.59 16.38 -3.70
N ARG A 334 -6.90 16.79 -2.63
CA ARG A 334 -5.64 16.20 -2.20
C ARG A 334 -5.85 15.20 -1.09
N TRP A 335 -5.30 14.01 -1.27
CA TRP A 335 -5.53 12.85 -0.45
C TRP A 335 -4.22 12.39 0.16
N TYR A 336 -4.18 12.38 1.49
CA TYR A 336 -3.03 11.94 2.26
C TYR A 336 -3.23 10.49 2.66
N GLY A 337 -2.44 9.60 2.07
CA GLY A 337 -2.51 8.17 2.34
C GLY A 337 -1.42 7.67 3.27
N ARG A 338 -1.77 6.69 4.11
CA ARG A 338 -0.83 5.91 4.91
C ARG A 338 -1.14 4.43 4.75
N ALA A 339 -0.14 3.66 4.37
CA ALA A 339 -0.23 2.21 4.33
C ALA A 339 0.19 1.62 5.68
N VAL A 340 -0.68 0.82 6.29
CA VAL A 340 -0.41 0.05 7.50
C VAL A 340 -0.34 -1.44 7.14
N LEU A 341 0.75 -2.07 7.57
CA LEU A 341 1.05 -3.45 7.27
C LEU A 341 1.04 -4.30 8.54
N HIS A 342 0.21 -5.33 8.53
CA HIS A 342 0.26 -6.43 9.50
C HIS A 342 0.64 -7.74 8.80
N ASP A 343 1.58 -8.49 9.36
CA ASP A 343 1.94 -9.82 8.86
C ASP A 343 2.33 -10.75 10.01
N SER A 344 1.33 -11.48 10.53
CA SER A 344 1.53 -12.51 11.55
C SER A 344 2.44 -13.65 11.11
N TRP A 345 2.72 -13.81 9.80
CA TRP A 345 3.66 -14.80 9.27
C TRP A 345 5.09 -14.26 9.11
N ALA A 346 5.33 -12.99 9.44
CA ALA A 346 6.66 -12.39 9.37
C ALA A 346 7.70 -13.14 10.22
N TRP A 347 7.29 -13.88 11.26
CA TRP A 347 8.21 -14.73 12.05
C TRP A 347 8.94 -15.76 11.21
N THR A 348 8.40 -16.19 10.06
CA THR A 348 9.10 -17.12 9.16
C THR A 348 10.39 -16.51 8.61
N HIS A 349 10.44 -15.19 8.44
CA HIS A 349 11.66 -14.47 8.10
C HIS A 349 12.63 -14.36 9.28
N ALA A 350 12.18 -14.55 10.52
CA ALA A 350 13.07 -14.61 11.68
C ALA A 350 14.03 -15.82 11.64
N ILE A 351 13.70 -16.87 10.85
CA ILE A 351 14.61 -18.00 10.57
C ILE A 351 15.91 -17.52 9.90
N HIS A 352 15.87 -16.41 9.14
CA HIS A 352 17.09 -15.81 8.58
C HIS A 352 18.06 -15.31 9.65
N GLY A 353 17.56 -14.96 10.85
CA GLY A 353 18.43 -14.64 12.00
C GLY A 353 19.22 -15.86 12.48
N PHE A 354 18.60 -17.04 12.52
CA PHE A 354 19.31 -18.28 12.86
C PHE A 354 20.39 -18.62 11.83
N PHE A 355 20.07 -18.50 10.53
CA PHE A 355 21.06 -18.68 9.47
C PHE A 355 22.19 -17.66 9.55
N ALA A 356 21.87 -16.38 9.82
CA ALA A 356 22.88 -15.35 9.99
C ALA A 356 23.83 -15.67 11.15
N LEU A 357 23.33 -16.14 12.30
CA LEU A 357 24.18 -16.55 13.44
C LEU A 357 25.11 -17.71 13.08
N ASN A 358 24.61 -18.72 12.36
CA ASN A 358 25.44 -19.82 11.87
C ASN A 358 26.52 -19.34 10.90
N ASP A 359 26.15 -18.47 9.95
CA ASP A 359 27.08 -17.94 8.96
C ASP A 359 28.13 -17.03 9.61
N ILE A 360 27.75 -16.21 10.59
CA ILE A 360 28.68 -15.42 11.42
C ILE A 360 29.68 -16.34 12.11
N PHE A 361 29.22 -17.42 12.75
CA PHE A 361 30.10 -18.37 13.41
C PHE A 361 31.11 -18.98 12.43
N ASN A 362 30.64 -19.49 11.29
CA ASN A 362 31.49 -20.11 10.27
C ASN A 362 32.48 -19.12 9.64
N LEU A 363 32.04 -17.91 9.32
CA LEU A 363 32.90 -16.85 8.79
C LEU A 363 33.89 -16.36 9.86
N SER A 364 33.52 -16.35 11.15
CA SER A 364 34.43 -16.01 12.25
C SER A 364 35.55 -17.05 12.38
N VAL A 365 35.22 -18.34 12.34
CA VAL A 365 36.22 -19.42 12.34
C VAL A 365 37.13 -19.31 11.12
N LEU A 366 36.56 -19.09 9.92
CA LEU A 366 37.34 -18.92 8.70
C LEU A 366 38.28 -17.71 8.77
N THR A 367 37.79 -16.57 9.27
CA THR A 367 38.57 -15.35 9.50
C THR A 367 39.72 -15.61 10.48
N PHE A 368 39.46 -16.36 11.56
CA PHE A 368 40.49 -16.76 12.51
C PHE A 368 41.56 -17.64 11.87
N VAL A 369 41.18 -18.61 11.02
CA VAL A 369 42.15 -19.44 10.28
C VAL A 369 42.99 -18.60 9.31
N ILE A 370 42.35 -17.69 8.56
CA ILE A 370 43.03 -16.76 7.65
C ILE A 370 44.04 -15.92 8.43
N TYR A 371 43.63 -15.32 9.55
CA TYR A 371 44.49 -14.54 10.42
C TYR A 371 45.68 -15.33 10.94
N ARG A 372 45.46 -16.57 11.42
CA ARG A 372 46.55 -17.45 11.88
C ARG A 372 47.55 -17.77 10.77
N ARG A 373 47.09 -18.02 9.54
CA ARG A 373 47.95 -18.30 8.38
C ARG A 373 48.73 -17.06 7.94
N LEU A 374 48.10 -15.89 7.96
CA LEU A 374 48.75 -14.60 7.71
C LEU A 374 49.89 -14.35 8.70
N ARG A 375 49.69 -14.64 9.99
CA ARG A 375 50.72 -14.54 11.03
C ARG A 375 51.92 -15.46 10.79
N VAL A 376 51.74 -16.55 10.05
CA VAL A 376 52.79 -17.51 9.66
C VAL A 376 53.41 -17.16 8.29
N GLY A 377 53.00 -16.04 7.67
CA GLY A 377 53.56 -15.54 6.40
C GLY A 377 52.92 -16.12 5.15
N HIS A 378 51.80 -16.85 5.27
CA HIS A 378 51.09 -17.42 4.13
C HIS A 378 49.73 -16.76 3.95
N LEU A 379 49.54 -16.07 2.82
CA LEU A 379 48.25 -15.55 2.40
C LEU A 379 47.41 -16.69 1.83
N TRP A 380 46.40 -17.12 2.58
CA TRP A 380 45.45 -18.14 2.18
C TRP A 380 44.05 -17.71 2.60
N VAL A 381 43.12 -17.76 1.65
CA VAL A 381 41.69 -17.57 1.87
C VAL A 381 41.03 -18.92 1.62
N GLY A 382 40.24 -19.40 2.58
CA GLY A 382 39.46 -20.63 2.43
C GLY A 382 38.26 -20.45 1.52
N ASP A 383 37.56 -21.53 1.22
CA ASP A 383 36.35 -21.45 0.42
C ASP A 383 35.14 -21.10 1.29
N ALA A 384 34.72 -19.84 1.26
CA ALA A 384 33.52 -19.38 1.97
C ALA A 384 32.23 -19.87 1.31
N PHE A 385 32.26 -20.34 0.05
CA PHE A 385 31.09 -20.88 -0.63
C PHE A 385 30.69 -22.24 -0.04
N ALA A 386 31.65 -23.11 0.29
CA ALA A 386 31.37 -24.39 0.92
C ALA A 386 30.66 -24.24 2.28
N THR A 387 30.95 -23.19 3.04
CA THR A 387 30.30 -22.88 4.32
C THR A 387 28.86 -22.36 4.16
N VAL A 388 28.56 -21.60 3.10
CA VAL A 388 27.24 -20.98 2.88
C VAL A 388 26.32 -21.87 2.02
N SER A 389 26.87 -22.58 1.03
CA SER A 389 26.12 -23.30 -0.01
C SER A 389 25.25 -24.44 0.53
N ASN A 390 25.74 -25.18 1.53
CA ASN A 390 25.00 -26.32 2.07
C ASN A 390 23.71 -25.89 2.79
N MET A 391 23.69 -24.69 3.38
CA MET A 391 22.50 -24.11 4.02
C MET A 391 21.52 -23.45 3.03
N LEU A 392 21.98 -23.01 1.86
CA LEU A 392 21.12 -22.36 0.86
C LEU A 392 20.01 -23.28 0.35
N LEU A 393 20.28 -24.57 0.19
CA LEU A 393 19.28 -25.56 -0.23
C LEU A 393 18.16 -25.72 0.82
N TYR A 394 18.53 -25.89 2.09
CA TYR A 394 17.56 -25.97 3.19
C TYR A 394 16.76 -24.67 3.33
N ARG A 395 17.41 -23.51 3.18
CA ARG A 395 16.76 -22.19 3.16
C ARG A 395 15.73 -22.10 2.04
N GLY A 396 16.07 -22.54 0.83
CA GLY A 396 15.15 -22.57 -0.31
C GLY A 396 13.92 -23.46 -0.07
N VAL A 397 14.12 -24.67 0.45
CA VAL A 397 13.02 -25.60 0.74
C VAL A 397 12.11 -25.07 1.85
N ILE A 398 12.67 -24.54 2.95
CA ILE A 398 11.89 -23.97 4.05
C ILE A 398 11.07 -22.78 3.56
N VAL A 399 11.65 -21.89 2.76
CA VAL A 399 10.93 -20.74 2.19
C VAL A 399 9.76 -21.20 1.31
N LEU A 400 9.94 -22.24 0.50
CA LEU A 400 8.86 -22.79 -0.33
C LEU A 400 7.72 -23.37 0.51
N ILE A 401 8.05 -24.14 1.57
CA ILE A 401 7.05 -24.71 2.48
C ILE A 401 6.32 -23.60 3.23
N CYS A 402 7.04 -22.64 3.83
CA CYS A 402 6.46 -21.51 4.54
C CYS A 402 5.59 -20.65 3.61
N SER A 403 6.03 -20.43 2.37
CA SER A 403 5.24 -19.69 1.36
C SER A 403 3.95 -20.42 1.02
N HIS A 404 4.00 -21.74 0.85
CA HIS A 404 2.79 -22.56 0.62
C HIS A 404 1.82 -22.49 1.81
N LEU A 405 2.31 -22.66 3.04
CA LEU A 405 1.49 -22.59 4.27
C LEU A 405 0.89 -21.19 4.49
N ASN A 406 1.62 -20.14 4.12
CA ASN A 406 1.15 -18.76 4.18
C ASN A 406 0.18 -18.42 3.01
N GLY A 407 -0.16 -19.37 2.14
CA GLY A 407 -0.99 -19.11 0.96
C GLY A 407 -0.36 -18.07 0.04
N TYR A 408 0.98 -18.11 -0.06
CA TYR A 408 1.81 -17.26 -0.91
C TYR A 408 1.70 -15.74 -0.67
N TRP A 409 1.20 -15.32 0.50
CA TRP A 409 1.02 -13.90 0.86
C TRP A 409 2.27 -13.04 0.63
N THR A 410 3.43 -13.51 1.07
CA THR A 410 4.71 -12.80 0.91
C THR A 410 5.05 -12.55 -0.56
N ILE A 411 4.77 -13.54 -1.44
CA ILE A 411 5.02 -13.40 -2.88
C ILE A 411 3.99 -12.46 -3.50
N THR A 412 2.70 -12.59 -3.14
CA THR A 412 1.65 -11.68 -3.60
C THR A 412 1.95 -10.24 -3.20
N LYS A 413 2.39 -10.00 -1.96
CA LYS A 413 2.82 -8.70 -1.46
C LYS A 413 4.01 -8.15 -2.24
N MET A 414 5.01 -9.00 -2.52
CA MET A 414 6.13 -8.63 -3.38
C MET A 414 5.61 -8.25 -4.78
N CYS A 415 4.72 -9.02 -5.40
CA CYS A 415 4.18 -8.69 -6.71
C CYS A 415 3.40 -7.37 -6.73
N ILE A 416 2.63 -7.06 -5.68
CA ILE A 416 1.86 -5.80 -5.55
C ILE A 416 2.81 -4.63 -5.30
N SER A 417 3.67 -4.72 -4.28
CA SER A 417 4.62 -3.66 -3.92
C SER A 417 5.63 -3.38 -5.04
N ILE A 418 6.02 -4.40 -5.80
CA ILE A 418 6.89 -4.22 -6.94
C ILE A 418 6.09 -3.62 -8.12
N GLY A 419 4.79 -3.95 -8.29
CA GLY A 419 3.89 -3.33 -9.28
C GLY A 419 3.94 -1.80 -9.29
N ASP A 420 3.86 -1.17 -8.12
CA ASP A 420 3.93 0.31 -7.98
C ASP A 420 5.32 0.89 -8.31
N SER A 421 6.38 0.11 -8.09
CA SER A 421 7.77 0.51 -8.40
C SER A 421 8.23 0.14 -9.82
N ILE A 422 7.40 -0.56 -10.60
CA ILE A 422 7.70 -1.09 -11.93
C ILE A 422 7.05 -0.23 -13.03
N THR A 423 7.47 1.00 -13.17
CA THR A 423 7.35 1.66 -14.49
C THR A 423 8.46 1.20 -15.43
N GLU A 424 9.64 0.79 -14.92
CA GLU A 424 10.78 0.39 -15.76
C GLU A 424 10.87 -1.12 -16.09
N LEU A 425 10.60 -2.03 -15.14
CA LEU A 425 10.63 -3.49 -15.39
C LEU A 425 9.37 -3.98 -16.18
N ALA A 426 8.33 -3.15 -16.27
CA ALA A 426 7.06 -3.41 -16.94
C ALA A 426 7.26 -3.50 -18.45
N ASN A 427 8.29 -2.82 -18.96
CA ASN A 427 8.70 -2.88 -20.35
C ASN A 427 9.39 -4.22 -20.69
N LEU A 428 9.88 -4.97 -19.70
CA LEU A 428 10.54 -6.26 -19.90
C LEU A 428 9.59 -7.47 -19.86
N PHE A 429 8.40 -7.37 -19.25
CA PHE A 429 7.48 -8.51 -19.03
C PHE A 429 6.01 -8.13 -19.24
N PRO A 430 5.53 -8.03 -20.49
CA PRO A 430 4.17 -7.59 -20.80
C PRO A 430 3.07 -8.52 -20.25
N ASP A 431 3.30 -9.83 -20.21
CA ASP A 431 2.34 -10.79 -19.65
C ASP A 431 2.21 -10.65 -18.12
N LEU A 432 3.32 -10.39 -17.43
CA LEU A 432 3.33 -10.13 -15.98
C LEU A 432 2.62 -8.80 -15.68
N LYS A 433 2.89 -7.77 -16.49
CA LYS A 433 2.19 -6.47 -16.40
C LYS A 433 0.68 -6.67 -16.55
N LYS A 434 0.24 -7.40 -17.58
CA LYS A 434 -1.17 -7.67 -17.80
C LYS A 434 -1.81 -8.35 -16.59
N HIS A 435 -1.19 -9.41 -16.06
CA HIS A 435 -1.73 -10.09 -14.89
C HIS A 435 -1.70 -9.24 -13.61
N ILE A 436 -0.71 -8.37 -13.41
CA ILE A 436 -0.67 -7.44 -12.28
C ILE A 436 -1.75 -6.38 -12.42
N VAL A 437 -1.95 -5.81 -13.62
CA VAL A 437 -2.98 -4.80 -13.90
C VAL A 437 -4.37 -5.40 -13.80
N ASP A 438 -4.63 -6.54 -14.44
CA ASP A 438 -5.93 -7.24 -14.34
C ASP A 438 -6.23 -7.58 -12.87
N PHE A 439 -5.21 -8.01 -12.13
CA PHE A 439 -5.34 -8.28 -10.70
C PHE A 439 -5.59 -7.01 -9.89
N ALA A 440 -4.90 -5.89 -10.17
CA ALA A 440 -5.08 -4.61 -9.49
C ALA A 440 -6.44 -3.94 -9.79
N VAL A 441 -6.95 -4.06 -11.02
CA VAL A 441 -8.28 -3.57 -11.42
C VAL A 441 -9.39 -4.43 -10.80
N ALA A 442 -9.24 -5.76 -10.84
CA ALA A 442 -10.10 -6.66 -10.06
C ALA A 442 -10.00 -6.38 -8.55
N ASP A 443 -8.88 -5.84 -8.09
CA ASP A 443 -8.63 -5.53 -6.69
C ASP A 443 -9.40 -4.33 -6.19
N ALA A 444 -9.38 -3.23 -6.96
CA ALA A 444 -10.08 -2.00 -6.63
C ALA A 444 -11.59 -2.23 -6.57
N THR A 445 -12.11 -3.16 -7.38
CA THR A 445 -13.54 -3.49 -7.44
C THR A 445 -14.01 -4.45 -6.34
N LEU A 446 -13.12 -5.19 -5.67
CA LEU A 446 -13.49 -6.11 -4.58
C LEU A 446 -13.62 -5.44 -3.21
N GLY A 447 -13.00 -4.26 -3.01
CA GLY A 447 -13.18 -3.45 -1.81
C GLY A 447 -14.46 -2.61 -1.82
N LEU A 448 -15.10 -2.54 -2.99
CA LEU A 448 -16.34 -1.84 -3.19
C LEU A 448 -17.50 -2.72 -2.72
N LEU A 449 -18.14 -2.31 -1.63
CA LEU A 449 -19.31 -2.95 -1.07
C LEU A 449 -20.56 -2.26 -1.60
N ASP A 450 -21.18 -2.93 -2.57
CA ASP A 450 -22.46 -2.53 -3.11
C ASP A 450 -23.56 -2.65 -2.04
N VAL A 451 -24.48 -1.69 -2.07
CA VAL A 451 -25.71 -1.72 -1.31
C VAL A 451 -26.62 -2.78 -1.94
N GLY A 452 -27.07 -3.77 -1.16
CA GLY A 452 -28.02 -4.77 -1.68
C GLY A 452 -29.25 -4.10 -2.32
N PRO A 453 -29.95 -4.72 -3.28
CA PRO A 453 -30.95 -4.05 -4.13
C PRO A 453 -32.07 -3.30 -3.39
N GLY A 454 -32.39 -3.69 -2.16
CA GLY A 454 -33.36 -2.97 -1.31
C GLY A 454 -32.79 -1.69 -0.68
N LEU A 455 -31.50 -1.68 -0.35
CA LEU A 455 -30.77 -0.52 0.19
C LEU A 455 -30.27 0.40 -0.93
N ALA A 456 -30.01 -0.12 -2.13
CA ALA A 456 -29.62 0.67 -3.30
C ALA A 456 -30.67 1.72 -3.72
N ASN A 457 -31.92 1.53 -3.30
CA ASN A 457 -32.99 2.52 -3.48
C ASN A 457 -32.88 3.72 -2.52
N LEU A 458 -32.06 3.62 -1.46
CA LEU A 458 -31.91 4.67 -0.45
C LEU A 458 -30.81 5.67 -0.81
N SER A 459 -29.74 5.19 -1.45
CA SER A 459 -28.59 6.01 -1.80
C SER A 459 -27.84 5.42 -2.99
N PRO A 460 -27.35 6.26 -3.92
CA PRO A 460 -26.51 5.83 -5.03
C PRO A 460 -25.04 5.63 -4.66
N PHE A 461 -24.66 5.83 -3.39
CA PHE A 461 -23.29 5.63 -2.93
C PHE A 461 -23.00 4.18 -2.54
N GLU A 462 -21.77 3.77 -2.82
CA GLU A 462 -21.19 2.51 -2.37
C GLU A 462 -20.10 2.79 -1.31
N LEU A 463 -19.75 1.77 -0.52
CA LEU A 463 -18.64 1.88 0.45
C LEU A 463 -17.39 1.23 -0.12
N MET A 464 -16.28 1.96 -0.18
CA MET A 464 -14.96 1.36 -0.38
C MET A 464 -14.36 1.06 0.99
N THR A 465 -14.06 -0.21 1.25
CA THR A 465 -13.39 -0.64 2.50
C THR A 465 -12.38 -1.75 2.23
N ALA A 466 -11.56 -2.04 3.24
CA ALA A 466 -10.66 -3.19 3.18
C ALA A 466 -11.44 -4.50 3.19
N TYR A 467 -11.04 -5.46 2.34
CA TYR A 467 -11.82 -6.68 2.12
C TYR A 467 -10.97 -7.96 2.30
N PRO A 468 -11.61 -9.11 2.59
CA PRO A 468 -10.92 -10.36 2.78
C PRO A 468 -10.51 -10.95 1.42
N ILE A 469 -9.31 -11.54 1.36
CA ILE A 469 -8.85 -12.22 0.14
C ILE A 469 -9.39 -13.65 0.10
N GLU A 470 -10.33 -13.91 -0.80
CA GLU A 470 -10.95 -15.23 -1.00
C GLU A 470 -10.38 -16.02 -2.19
N SER A 471 -9.59 -15.40 -3.08
CA SER A 471 -9.18 -15.98 -4.37
C SER A 471 -7.89 -16.85 -4.35
N ASP A 472 -7.78 -17.82 -5.28
CA ASP A 472 -6.58 -18.66 -5.46
C ASP A 472 -5.43 -17.86 -6.09
N ARG A 473 -4.35 -17.68 -5.33
CA ARG A 473 -3.19 -16.84 -5.68
C ARG A 473 -2.15 -17.55 -6.52
N LYS A 474 -2.31 -18.86 -6.76
CA LYS A 474 -1.37 -19.67 -7.55
C LYS A 474 -1.04 -19.05 -8.92
N PRO A 475 -2.00 -18.53 -9.72
CA PRO A 475 -1.68 -18.00 -11.05
C PRO A 475 -0.69 -16.82 -11.03
N VAL A 476 -0.87 -15.86 -10.13
CA VAL A 476 0.03 -14.70 -9.98
C VAL A 476 1.43 -15.15 -9.55
N VAL A 477 1.49 -16.09 -8.62
CA VAL A 477 2.76 -16.68 -8.13
C VAL A 477 3.47 -17.46 -9.24
N PHE A 478 2.75 -18.30 -9.98
CA PHE A 478 3.32 -19.06 -11.10
C PHE A 478 3.83 -18.12 -12.21
N SER A 479 3.12 -17.04 -12.51
CA SER A 479 3.55 -16.03 -13.50
C SER A 479 4.81 -15.28 -13.06
N ALA A 480 4.90 -14.89 -11.79
CA ALA A 480 6.11 -14.26 -11.24
C ALA A 480 7.32 -15.23 -11.28
N CYS A 481 7.12 -16.48 -10.88
CA CYS A 481 8.18 -17.49 -10.90
C CYS A 481 8.62 -17.90 -12.32
N THR A 482 7.69 -18.00 -13.27
CA THR A 482 7.99 -18.36 -14.67
C THR A 482 8.59 -17.21 -15.47
N GLY A 483 8.20 -15.96 -15.19
CA GLY A 483 8.82 -14.75 -15.75
C GLY A 483 10.29 -14.61 -15.34
N TRP A 484 10.60 -14.85 -14.06
CA TRP A 484 11.98 -14.89 -13.55
C TRP A 484 12.78 -16.11 -14.06
N GLY A 485 12.14 -17.28 -14.19
CA GLY A 485 12.78 -18.52 -14.65
C GLY A 485 13.20 -18.53 -16.12
N LYS A 486 12.65 -17.65 -16.98
CA LYS A 486 12.96 -17.62 -18.42
C LYS A 486 14.31 -16.97 -18.78
N ARG A 487 14.97 -16.23 -17.86
CA ARG A 487 16.32 -15.69 -18.10
C ARG A 487 17.41 -16.22 -17.19
N ASN A 488 17.08 -16.66 -15.98
CA ASN A 488 18.03 -17.35 -15.12
C ASN A 488 17.68 -18.84 -15.14
N ASN A 489 18.47 -19.66 -15.86
CA ASN A 489 18.40 -21.13 -15.88
C ASN A 489 18.63 -21.74 -14.48
N PHE A 490 17.76 -21.44 -13.51
CA PHE A 490 17.88 -21.82 -12.11
C PHE A 490 16.64 -22.59 -11.61
N CYS A 491 15.50 -22.51 -12.31
CA CYS A 491 14.28 -23.26 -11.96
C CYS A 491 13.92 -24.40 -12.94
N SER A 492 14.79 -24.74 -13.90
CA SER A 492 14.57 -25.80 -14.87
C SER A 492 15.46 -27.04 -14.66
N ALA A 493 15.67 -27.45 -13.40
CA ALA A 493 16.08 -28.81 -13.05
C ALA A 493 15.86 -29.00 -11.53
N PRO A 494 14.82 -29.74 -11.09
CA PRO A 494 14.66 -31.15 -11.39
C PRO A 494 13.18 -31.59 -11.41
N PHE A 495 12.46 -31.44 -12.52
CA PHE A 495 11.15 -32.11 -12.69
C PHE A 495 11.01 -32.86 -14.02
N LYS A 496 12.09 -32.90 -14.83
CA LYS A 496 12.10 -33.54 -16.15
C LYS A 496 12.69 -34.96 -16.16
N ARG A 497 12.88 -35.62 -15.01
CA ARG A 497 13.52 -36.95 -14.96
C ARG A 497 12.78 -38.03 -14.17
N VAL A 498 11.47 -37.90 -13.98
CA VAL A 498 10.63 -38.95 -13.37
C VAL A 498 9.54 -39.47 -14.32
N GLN A 499 9.40 -38.93 -15.53
CA GLN A 499 8.34 -39.34 -16.48
C GLN A 499 8.84 -40.20 -17.66
N GLU A 500 10.07 -40.73 -17.60
CA GLU A 500 10.62 -41.63 -18.64
C GLU A 500 11.11 -42.99 -18.12
N ARG A 501 10.78 -43.38 -16.88
CA ARG A 501 10.84 -44.79 -16.43
C ARG A 501 9.81 -45.07 -15.35
N VAL A 502 8.55 -45.26 -15.75
CA VAL A 502 7.66 -46.42 -15.54
C VAL A 502 6.58 -46.33 -16.60
#